data_AF-A0AAJ5TWQ3-F1
#
_entry.id   AF-A0AAJ5TWQ3-F1
#
_cell.length_a   1.000
_cell.length_b   1.000
_cell.length_c   1.000
_cell.angle_alpha   90.00
_cell.angle_beta   90.00
_cell.angle_gamma   90.00
#
_symmetry.space_group_name_H-M   'P 1'
#
loop_
_entity.id
_entity.type
_entity.pdbx_description
1 polymer ?
#
loop_
_entity_poly.entity_id
_entity_poly.type
_entity_poly.pdbx_seq_one_letter_code
_entity_poly.pdbx_strand_id
1 'polypeptide(L)'
;MKELIETIKEIKNVSISLEFILQEEHNNLLNPETCNNISIILKSIEKKTMLFKKFVILNEDRLSFEKKYSIFAPYKNVNELNNCWSKIIEKFFLLRKFNLKNKILINKRLYLNQYFLELFATHNKAITYNFQGDLKI
;
A
#
# COMPACT_ATOMS: atom_id res chain seq x y z
N MET A 1 25.46 19.92 0.76
CA MET A 1 25.50 18.54 0.21
C MET A 1 25.22 17.48 1.26
N LYS A 2 25.76 17.60 2.49
CA LYS A 2 25.51 16.64 3.58
C LYS A 2 24.03 16.39 3.85
N GLU A 3 23.24 17.46 3.95
CA GLU A 3 21.78 17.42 4.16
C GLU A 3 21.08 16.53 3.11
N LEU A 4 21.37 16.74 1.82
CA LEU A 4 20.81 15.93 0.72
C LEU A 4 21.16 14.44 0.85
N ILE A 5 22.41 14.13 1.21
CA ILE A 5 22.87 12.75 1.41
C ILE A 5 22.11 12.10 2.57
N GLU A 6 21.95 12.81 3.69
CA GLU A 6 21.22 12.34 4.86
C GLU A 6 19.73 12.10 4.53
N THR A 7 19.07 13.06 3.88
CA THR A 7 17.68 12.91 3.43
C THR A 7 17.50 11.69 2.53
N ILE A 8 18.39 11.47 1.56
CA ILE A 8 18.30 10.31 0.66
C ILE A 8 18.56 9.00 1.42
N LYS A 9 19.49 8.97 2.38
CA LYS A 9 19.69 7.80 3.26
C LYS A 9 18.44 7.52 4.10
N GLU A 10 17.75 8.55 4.59
CA GLU A 10 16.48 8.36 5.30
C GLU A 10 15.37 7.83 4.40
N ILE A 11 15.25 8.33 3.16
CA ILE A 11 14.29 7.79 2.17
C ILE A 11 14.57 6.30 1.94
N LYS A 12 15.84 5.91 1.81
CA LYS A 12 16.23 4.50 1.69
C LYS A 12 15.76 3.70 2.90
N ASN A 13 15.98 4.18 4.11
CA ASN A 13 15.53 3.48 5.32
C ASN A 13 14.01 3.33 5.38
N VAL A 14 13.26 4.38 5.01
CA VAL A 14 11.79 4.30 4.88
C VAL A 14 11.37 3.25 3.86
N SER A 15 12.05 3.17 2.71
CA SER A 15 11.75 2.16 1.68
C SER A 15 11.97 0.73 2.18
N ILE A 16 12.99 0.50 3.02
CA ILE A 16 13.28 -0.80 3.65
C ILE A 16 12.20 -1.13 4.68
N SER A 17 11.80 -0.18 5.53
CA SER A 17 10.71 -0.38 6.50
C SER A 17 9.38 -0.72 5.81
N LEU A 18 9.07 -0.03 4.71
CA LEU A 18 7.87 -0.31 3.90
C LEU A 18 7.89 -1.73 3.32
N GLU A 19 9.05 -2.23 2.91
CA GLU A 19 9.20 -3.59 2.39
C GLU A 19 8.82 -4.63 3.43
N PHE A 20 9.38 -4.51 4.65
CA PHE A 20 9.05 -5.41 5.76
C PHE A 20 7.55 -5.40 6.07
N ILE A 21 6.93 -4.22 6.12
CA ILE A 21 5.49 -4.10 6.42
C ILE A 21 4.63 -4.70 5.30
N LEU A 22 4.99 -4.49 4.04
CA LEU A 22 4.25 -5.06 2.92
C LEU A 22 4.39 -6.59 2.85
N GLN A 23 5.56 -7.13 3.22
CA GLN A 23 5.77 -8.57 3.34
C GLN A 23 4.99 -9.16 4.52
N GLU A 24 5.04 -8.51 5.69
CA GLU A 24 4.25 -8.88 6.87
C GLU A 24 2.75 -8.89 6.54
N GLU A 25 2.25 -7.83 5.89
CA GLU A 25 0.88 -7.76 5.40
C GLU A 25 0.55 -8.90 4.42
N HIS A 26 1.45 -9.19 3.49
CA HIS A 26 1.25 -10.27 2.52
C HIS A 26 1.07 -11.62 3.22
N ASN A 27 1.95 -11.94 4.17
CA ASN A 27 1.89 -13.17 4.93
C ASN A 27 0.61 -13.24 5.78
N ASN A 28 0.22 -12.13 6.39
CA ASN A 28 -1.02 -12.06 7.16
C ASN A 28 -2.26 -12.23 6.29
N LEU A 29 -2.26 -11.71 5.05
CA LEU A 29 -3.35 -11.89 4.10
C LEU A 29 -3.40 -13.30 3.49
N LEU A 30 -2.31 -14.08 3.56
CA LEU A 30 -2.28 -15.47 3.12
C LEU A 30 -2.67 -16.46 4.24
N ASN A 31 -2.32 -16.17 5.49
CA ASN A 31 -2.54 -17.08 6.60
C ASN A 31 -4.02 -17.05 7.06
N PRO A 32 -4.76 -18.18 7.00
CA PRO A 32 -6.15 -18.28 7.45
C PRO A 32 -6.41 -17.79 8.89
N GLU A 33 -5.44 -17.96 9.79
CA GLU A 33 -5.57 -17.62 11.21
C GLU A 33 -5.52 -16.10 11.45
N THR A 34 -4.67 -15.39 10.71
CA THR A 34 -4.46 -13.96 10.91
C THR A 34 -5.26 -13.10 9.94
N CYS A 35 -5.71 -13.67 8.83
CA CYS A 35 -6.25 -12.89 7.74
C CYS A 35 -7.64 -12.30 7.98
N ASN A 36 -8.38 -12.83 8.95
CA ASN A 36 -9.67 -12.29 9.36
C ASN A 36 -9.55 -11.43 10.64
N ASN A 37 -8.34 -11.31 11.19
CA ASN A 37 -8.08 -10.47 12.34
C ASN A 37 -7.93 -9.01 11.89
N ILE A 38 -9.02 -8.25 12.02
CA ILE A 38 -9.07 -6.85 11.58
C ILE A 38 -8.01 -5.98 12.27
N SER A 39 -7.64 -6.28 13.52
CA SER A 39 -6.62 -5.53 14.25
C SER A 39 -5.24 -5.65 13.61
N ILE A 40 -4.90 -6.83 13.08
CA ILE A 40 -3.62 -7.07 12.39
C ILE A 40 -3.58 -6.30 11.07
N ILE A 41 -4.70 -6.29 10.32
CA ILE A 41 -4.81 -5.56 9.06
C ILE A 41 -4.71 -4.04 9.30
N LEU A 42 -5.48 -3.51 10.25
CA LEU A 42 -5.48 -2.08 10.59
C LEU A 42 -4.09 -1.60 11.05
N LYS A 43 -3.41 -2.38 11.88
CA LYS A 43 -2.03 -2.08 12.32
C LYS A 43 -1.07 -1.94 11.14
N SER A 44 -1.19 -2.78 10.11
CA SER A 44 -0.36 -2.65 8.90
C SER A 44 -0.68 -1.36 8.13
N ILE A 45 -1.96 -1.00 8.00
CA ILE A 45 -2.41 0.23 7.33
C ILE A 45 -1.86 1.47 8.06
N GLU A 46 -1.93 1.50 9.39
CA GLU A 46 -1.40 2.59 10.21
C GLU A 46 0.11 2.77 10.02
N LYS A 47 0.88 1.68 10.14
CA LYS A 47 2.34 1.70 9.93
C LYS A 47 2.71 2.23 8.55
N LYS A 48 2.03 1.74 7.49
CA LYS A 48 2.23 2.22 6.10
C LYS A 48 1.93 3.71 5.98
N THR A 49 0.82 4.15 6.54
CA THR A 49 0.37 5.55 6.46
C THR A 49 1.38 6.49 7.12
N MET A 50 1.91 6.12 8.30
CA MET A 50 2.95 6.88 8.98
C MET A 50 4.22 6.99 8.13
N LEU A 51 4.67 5.89 7.53
CA LEU A 51 5.87 5.90 6.68
C LEU A 51 5.66 6.66 5.38
N PHE A 52 4.48 6.62 4.77
CA PHE A 52 4.18 7.42 3.58
C PHE A 52 4.19 8.91 3.90
N LYS A 53 3.63 9.34 5.04
CA LYS A 53 3.73 10.74 5.49
C LYS A 53 5.19 11.16 5.66
N LYS A 54 6.01 10.33 6.32
CA LYS A 54 7.45 10.58 6.46
C LYS A 54 8.15 10.66 5.10
N PHE A 55 7.83 9.77 4.17
CA PHE A 55 8.39 9.79 2.82
C PHE A 55 8.05 11.07 2.05
N VAL A 56 6.81 11.55 2.13
CA VAL A 56 6.38 12.77 1.45
C VAL A 56 7.23 13.97 1.91
N ILE A 57 7.37 14.14 3.23
CA ILE A 57 8.18 15.21 3.83
C ILE A 57 9.64 15.11 3.36
N LEU A 58 10.26 13.92 3.50
CA LEU A 58 11.64 13.71 3.06
C LEU A 58 11.84 13.95 1.56
N ASN A 59 10.84 13.65 0.74
CA ASN A 59 10.93 13.87 -0.70
C ASN A 59 10.82 15.37 -1.04
N GLU A 60 10.01 16.13 -0.31
CA GLU A 60 9.98 17.60 -0.43
C GLU A 60 11.32 18.21 -0.03
N ASP A 61 11.89 17.77 1.09
CA ASP A 61 13.23 18.18 1.54
C ASP A 61 14.30 17.85 0.50
N ARG A 62 14.28 16.62 -0.04
CA ARG A 62 15.18 16.18 -1.11
C ARG A 62 15.10 17.13 -2.31
N LEU A 63 13.90 17.42 -2.80
CA LEU A 63 13.69 18.33 -3.94
C LEU A 63 14.18 19.76 -3.65
N SER A 64 14.01 20.24 -2.42
CA SER A 64 14.52 21.54 -1.98
C SER A 64 16.05 21.58 -2.00
N PHE A 65 16.70 20.56 -1.45
CA PHE A 65 18.16 20.45 -1.45
C PHE A 65 18.74 20.23 -2.85
N GLU A 66 18.08 19.46 -3.71
CA GLU A 66 18.47 19.32 -5.12
C GLU A 66 18.56 20.68 -5.82
N LYS A 67 17.54 21.53 -5.64
CA LYS A 67 17.54 22.90 -6.17
C LYS A 67 18.67 23.73 -5.56
N LYS A 68 18.83 23.71 -4.23
CA LYS A 68 19.89 24.43 -3.50
C LYS A 68 21.29 24.08 -4.00
N TYR A 69 21.54 22.81 -4.31
CA TYR A 69 22.84 22.31 -4.75
C TYR A 69 22.98 22.18 -6.27
N SER A 70 21.95 22.56 -7.05
CA SER A 70 21.90 22.41 -8.50
C SER A 70 22.28 21.00 -8.99
N ILE A 71 21.83 19.98 -8.25
CA ILE A 71 22.08 18.57 -8.56
C ILE A 71 20.76 17.81 -8.51
N PHE A 72 20.55 16.90 -9.46
CA PHE A 72 19.28 16.18 -9.59
C PHE A 72 19.52 14.69 -9.75
N ALA A 73 18.55 13.90 -9.26
CA ALA A 73 18.47 12.47 -9.53
C ALA A 73 18.59 12.20 -11.05
N PRO A 74 19.33 11.17 -11.49
CA PRO A 74 19.87 10.06 -10.70
C PRO A 74 21.27 10.31 -10.12
N TYR A 75 21.72 11.57 -10.01
CA TYR A 75 22.99 11.93 -9.37
C TYR A 75 24.23 11.28 -10.01
N LYS A 76 24.24 11.05 -11.32
CA LYS A 76 25.30 10.30 -12.03
C LYS A 76 26.73 10.77 -11.70
N ASN A 77 26.89 12.05 -11.39
CA ASN A 77 28.18 12.69 -11.11
C ASN A 77 28.61 12.62 -9.64
N VAL A 78 27.77 12.06 -8.74
CA VAL A 78 28.05 11.91 -7.31
C VAL A 78 27.80 10.46 -6.88
N ASN A 79 28.88 9.68 -6.84
CA ASN A 79 28.82 8.22 -6.64
C ASN A 79 28.01 7.78 -5.41
N GLU A 80 28.18 8.44 -4.26
CA GLU A 80 27.44 8.09 -3.04
C GLU A 80 25.92 8.25 -3.23
N LEU A 81 25.50 9.37 -3.81
CA LEU A 81 24.09 9.67 -4.06
C LEU A 81 23.52 8.73 -5.13
N ASN A 82 24.24 8.50 -6.22
CA ASN A 82 23.83 7.58 -7.29
C ASN A 82 23.61 6.16 -6.75
N ASN A 83 24.54 5.65 -5.95
CA ASN A 83 24.45 4.32 -5.36
C ASN A 83 23.26 4.21 -4.40
N CYS A 84 22.99 5.24 -3.60
CA CYS A 84 21.85 5.25 -2.69
C CYS A 84 20.53 5.33 -3.45
N TRP A 85 20.46 6.22 -4.44
CA TRP A 85 19.26 6.43 -5.26
C TRP A 85 18.88 5.21 -6.09
N SER A 86 19.86 4.54 -6.70
CA SER A 86 19.62 3.31 -7.47
C SER A 86 18.96 2.22 -6.60
N LYS A 87 19.43 2.04 -5.36
CA LYS A 87 18.82 1.11 -4.40
C LYS A 87 17.40 1.51 -4.01
N ILE A 88 17.12 2.80 -3.86
CA ILE A 88 15.76 3.30 -3.59
C ILE A 88 14.83 2.95 -4.74
N ILE A 89 15.25 3.18 -5.98
CA ILE A 89 14.47 2.90 -7.18
C ILE A 89 14.15 1.40 -7.28
N GLU A 90 15.15 0.52 -7.09
CA GLU A 90 14.95 -0.93 -7.04
C GLU A 90 13.92 -1.32 -5.98
N LYS A 91 14.02 -0.74 -4.77
CA LYS A 91 13.06 -0.99 -3.70
C LYS A 91 11.65 -0.53 -4.08
N PHE A 92 11.47 0.64 -4.68
CA PHE A 92 10.15 1.11 -5.10
C PHE A 92 9.48 0.19 -6.13
N PHE A 93 10.24 -0.40 -7.06
CA PHE A 93 9.70 -1.44 -7.94
C PHE A 93 9.22 -2.66 -7.17
N LEU A 94 9.98 -3.12 -6.19
CA LEU A 94 9.61 -4.24 -5.32
C LEU A 94 8.37 -3.93 -4.48
N LEU A 95 8.31 -2.75 -3.85
CA LEU A 95 7.16 -2.31 -3.04
C LEU A 95 5.89 -2.27 -3.87
N ARG A 96 5.95 -1.76 -5.11
CA ARG A 96 4.81 -1.76 -6.04
C ARG A 96 4.31 -3.17 -6.32
N LYS A 97 5.22 -4.13 -6.50
CA LYS A 97 4.88 -5.55 -6.72
C LYS A 97 4.19 -6.17 -5.51
N PHE A 98 4.71 -5.95 -4.29
CA PHE A 98 4.08 -6.47 -3.08
C PHE A 98 2.72 -5.82 -2.81
N ASN A 99 2.61 -4.50 -2.95
CA ASN A 99 1.35 -3.80 -2.74
C ASN A 99 0.27 -4.27 -3.73
N LEU A 100 0.64 -4.55 -5.00
CA LEU A 100 -0.28 -5.13 -5.97
C LEU A 100 -0.75 -6.54 -5.55
N LYS A 101 0.15 -7.40 -5.07
CA LYS A 101 -0.21 -8.72 -4.55
C LYS A 101 -1.19 -8.61 -3.38
N ASN A 102 -0.93 -7.71 -2.44
CA ASN A 102 -1.79 -7.49 -1.27
C ASN A 102 -3.18 -6.98 -1.70
N LYS A 103 -3.23 -6.04 -2.66
CA LYS A 103 -4.48 -5.56 -3.27
C LYS A 103 -5.30 -6.70 -3.86
N ILE A 104 -4.68 -7.62 -4.60
CA ILE A 104 -5.38 -8.77 -5.20
C ILE A 104 -6.01 -9.64 -4.11
N LEU A 105 -5.29 -9.93 -3.03
CA LEU A 105 -5.82 -10.74 -1.92
C LEU A 105 -6.99 -10.06 -1.22
N ILE A 106 -6.87 -8.76 -0.93
CA ILE A 106 -7.94 -7.95 -0.31
C ILE A 106 -9.17 -7.94 -1.22
N ASN A 107 -9.01 -7.67 -2.52
CA ASN A 107 -10.13 -7.61 -3.47
C ASN A 107 -10.86 -8.94 -3.60
N LYS A 108 -10.15 -10.07 -3.61
CA LYS A 108 -10.78 -11.40 -3.62
C LYS A 108 -11.71 -11.60 -2.41
N ARG A 109 -11.31 -11.10 -1.24
CA ARG A 109 -12.10 -11.22 0.00
C ARG A 109 -13.29 -10.26 0.01
N LEU A 110 -13.07 -9.02 -0.44
CA LEU A 110 -14.15 -8.04 -0.60
C LEU A 110 -15.23 -8.56 -1.57
N TYR A 111 -14.82 -9.20 -2.66
CA TYR A 111 -15.74 -9.85 -3.58
C TYR A 111 -16.59 -10.94 -2.89
N LEU A 112 -15.97 -11.82 -2.10
CA LEU A 112 -16.70 -12.87 -1.37
C LEU A 112 -17.65 -12.28 -0.32
N ASN A 113 -17.22 -11.25 0.41
CA ASN A 113 -18.07 -10.55 1.38
C ASN A 113 -19.27 -9.89 0.69
N GLN A 114 -19.05 -9.24 -0.45
CA GLN A 114 -20.11 -8.62 -1.23
C GLN A 114 -21.09 -9.66 -1.79
N TYR A 115 -20.57 -10.76 -2.36
CA TYR A 115 -21.38 -11.87 -2.85
C TYR A 115 -22.25 -12.48 -1.74
N PHE A 116 -21.69 -12.65 -0.53
CA PHE A 116 -22.47 -13.09 0.62
C PHE A 116 -23.61 -12.12 0.94
N LEU A 117 -23.34 -10.82 1.03
CA LEU A 117 -24.38 -9.82 1.28
C LEU A 117 -25.48 -9.84 0.20
N GLU A 118 -25.12 -10.01 -1.06
CA GLU A 118 -26.07 -10.08 -2.18
C GLU A 118 -26.94 -11.34 -2.11
N LEU A 119 -26.35 -12.50 -1.82
CA LEU A 119 -27.09 -13.76 -1.63
C LEU A 119 -28.19 -13.59 -0.57
N PHE A 120 -27.85 -13.02 0.59
CA PHE A 120 -28.83 -12.82 1.66
C PHE A 120 -29.80 -11.66 1.43
N ALA A 121 -29.42 -10.65 0.65
CA ALA A 121 -30.35 -9.61 0.21
C ALA A 121 -31.46 -10.18 -0.69
N THR A 122 -31.17 -11.21 -1.51
CA THR A 122 -32.20 -11.87 -2.32
C THR A 122 -33.25 -12.62 -1.50
N HIS A 123 -32.91 -13.07 -0.28
CA HIS A 123 -33.89 -13.71 0.62
C HIS A 123 -34.90 -12.73 1.23
N ASN A 124 -34.59 -11.43 1.27
CA ASN A 124 -35.53 -10.37 1.71
C ASN A 124 -36.47 -9.89 0.58
N LYS A 125 -36.31 -10.38 -0.65
CA LYS A 125 -37.36 -10.24 -1.66
C LYS A 125 -38.46 -11.24 -1.32
N ALA A 126 -39.40 -10.81 -0.50
CA ALA A 126 -40.63 -11.57 -0.29
C ALA A 126 -41.29 -11.77 -1.65
N ILE A 127 -41.49 -13.04 -2.04
CA ILE A 127 -42.38 -13.36 -3.15
C ILE A 127 -43.76 -12.88 -2.71
N THR A 128 -44.23 -11.79 -3.31
CA THR A 128 -45.56 -11.24 -3.03
C THR A 128 -46.40 -11.34 -4.29
N TYR A 129 -47.70 -11.54 -4.12
CA TYR A 129 -48.65 -11.49 -5.22
C TYR A 129 -49.15 -10.05 -5.37
N ASN A 130 -49.27 -9.56 -6.61
CA ASN A 130 -49.96 -8.29 -6.88
C ASN A 130 -51.48 -8.45 -6.65
N PHE A 131 -52.25 -7.37 -6.77
CA PHE A 131 -53.72 -7.41 -6.62
C PHE A 131 -54.44 -8.26 -7.68
N GLN A 132 -53.76 -8.62 -8.79
CA GLN A 132 -54.26 -9.56 -9.80
C GLN A 132 -53.88 -11.02 -9.52
N GLY A 133 -53.07 -11.31 -8.49
CA GLY A 133 -52.58 -12.65 -8.19
C GLY A 133 -51.33 -13.06 -8.96
N ASP A 134 -50.66 -12.15 -9.67
CA ASP A 134 -49.41 -12.45 -10.36
C ASP A 134 -48.21 -12.37 -9.42
N LEU A 135 -47.24 -13.24 -9.66
CA LEU A 135 -46.03 -13.37 -8.87
C LEU A 135 -45.12 -12.15 -9.11
N LYS A 136 -44.83 -11.38 -8.06
CA LYS A 136 -43.97 -10.19 -8.10
C LYS A 136 -42.71 -10.47 -7.28
N ILE A 137 -41.56 -10.40 -7.95
CA ILE A 137 -40.20 -10.52 -7.38
C ILE A 137 -39.65 -9.13 -7.05
#